data_AF-A0A7I6GY26-F1
#
_entry.id   AF-A0A7I6GY26-F1
#
_cell.length_a   1.000
_cell.length_b   1.000
_cell.length_c   1.000
_cell.angle_alpha   90.00
_cell.angle_beta   90.00
_cell.angle_gamma   90.00
#
_symmetry.space_group_name_H-M   'P 1'
#
loop_
_entity.id
_entity.type
_entity.pdbx_description
1 polymer ?
#
loop_
_entity_poly.entity_id
_entity_poly.type
_entity_poly.pdbx_seq_one_letter_code
_entity_poly.pdbx_strand_id
1 'polypeptide(L)' 'MLETKVNENNLYNELVRLGMNKILASDLATRFYHNEITIKDLEIVKLELQGFIKDEISIVKDEINAV' A
#
# COMPACT_ATOMS: atom_id res chain seq x y z
N MET A 1 11.64 -2.34 26.50
CA MET A 1 11.64 -2.16 25.03
C MET A 1 10.83 -0.92 24.72
N LEU A 2 11.40 0.05 24.00
CA LEU A 2 10.60 1.12 23.40
C LEU A 2 9.91 0.48 22.19
N GLU A 3 8.67 0.01 22.37
CA GLU A 3 7.81 -0.25 21.22
C GLU A 3 7.64 1.10 20.51
N THR A 4 8.30 1.27 19.37
CA THR A 4 7.98 2.34 18.44
C THR A 4 6.54 2.13 18.02
N LYS A 5 5.62 2.76 18.76
CA LYS A 5 4.19 2.74 18.48
C LYS A 5 4.04 3.34 17.08
N VAL A 6 3.68 2.50 16.11
CA VAL A 6 3.40 2.95 14.75
C VAL A 6 2.31 4.00 14.85
N ASN A 7 2.64 5.24 14.49
CA ASN A 7 1.67 6.33 14.45
C ASN A 7 0.82 6.17 13.18
N GLU A 8 -0.50 6.27 13.30
CA GLU A 8 -1.47 6.22 12.20
C GLU A 8 -1.08 7.13 11.02
N ASN A 9 -0.69 8.38 11.29
CA ASN A 9 -0.25 9.32 10.25
C ASN A 9 1.04 8.89 9.57
N ASN A 10 1.97 8.29 10.32
CA ASN A 10 3.22 7.79 9.75
C ASN A 10 2.95 6.60 8.82
N LEU A 11 2.06 5.70 9.25
CA LEU A 11 1.66 4.54 8.44
C LEU A 11 0.91 4.99 7.18
N TYR A 12 -0.06 5.90 7.31
CA TYR A 12 -0.76 6.50 6.17
C TYR A 12 0.21 7.09 5.14
N ASN A 13 1.15 7.93 5.60
CA ASN A 13 2.13 8.57 4.72
C ASN A 13 3.00 7.55 3.98
N GLU A 14 3.41 6.49 4.68
CA GLU A 14 4.20 5.42 4.07
C GLU A 14 3.40 4.64 3.03
N LEU A 15 2.14 4.30 3.30
CA LEU A 15 1.26 3.62 2.34
C LEU A 15 1.04 4.47 1.08
N VAL A 16 0.82 5.77 1.23
CA VAL A 16 0.71 6.69 0.09
C VAL A 16 2.04 6.80 -0.67
N ARG A 17 3.18 6.84 0.04
CA ARG A 17 4.52 6.86 -0.58
C ARG A 17 4.78 5.61 -1.42
N LEU A 18 4.24 4.46 -1.01
CA LEU A 18 4.31 3.20 -1.74
C LEU A 18 3.30 3.10 -2.90
N GLY A 19 2.54 4.17 -3.19
CA GLY A 19 1.64 4.24 -4.32
C GLY A 19 0.22 3.77 -4.03
N MET A 20 -0.13 3.45 -2.78
CA MET A 20 -1.49 3.07 -2.43
C MET A 20 -2.46 4.25 -2.60
N ASN A 21 -3.66 3.96 -3.09
CA ASN A 21 -4.74 4.95 -3.16
C ASN A 21 -4.97 5.61 -1.79
N LYS A 22 -5.09 6.94 -1.75
CA LYS A 22 -5.22 7.71 -0.49
C LYS A 22 -6.39 7.29 0.40
N ILE A 23 -7.52 6.88 -0.19
CA ILE A 23 -8.71 6.44 0.57
C ILE A 23 -8.42 5.09 1.22
N LEU A 24 -7.84 4.15 0.47
CA LEU A 24 -7.45 2.83 0.98
C LEU A 24 -6.33 2.94 2.03
N ALA A 25 -5.34 3.80 1.79
CA ALA A 25 -4.26 4.06 2.73
C ALA A 25 -4.77 4.63 4.06
N SER A 26 -5.77 5.51 4.01
CA SER A 26 -6.41 6.06 5.21
C SER A 26 -7.17 4.98 5.98
N ASP A 27 -8.05 4.23 5.30
CA ASP A 27 -8.86 3.17 5.93
C ASP A 27 -7.96 2.09 6.56
N LEU A 28 -6.92 1.65 5.84
CA LEU A 28 -5.99 0.65 6.33
C LEU A 28 -5.14 1.15 7.51
N ALA A 29 -4.67 2.39 7.48
CA ALA A 29 -3.89 2.95 8.58
C ALA A 29 -4.72 3.06 9.87
N THR A 30 -5.97 3.53 9.76
CA THR A 30 -6.90 3.59 10.89
C THR A 30 -7.16 2.19 11.45
N ARG A 31 -7.46 1.20 10.59
CA ARG A 31 -7.68 -0.18 11.04
C ARG A 31 -6.45 -0.80 11.69
N PHE A 32 -5.25 -0.55 11.14
CA PHE A 32 -3.99 -1.01 11.74
C PHE A 32 -3.83 -0.45 13.14
N TYR A 33 -3.98 0.86 13.28
CA TYR A 33 -3.70 1.58 14.52
C TYR A 33 -4.66 1.19 15.66
N HIS A 34 -5.92 0.91 15.34
CA HIS A 34 -6.93 0.50 16.30
C HIS A 34 -7.00 -1.01 16.54
N ASN A 35 -6.07 -1.80 15.97
CA ASN A 35 -6.07 -3.27 15.99
C ASN A 35 -7.33 -3.90 15.37
N GLU A 36 -7.87 -3.27 14.32
CA GLU A 36 -9.07 -3.65 13.59
C GLU A 36 -8.76 -4.25 12.20
N ILE A 37 -7.51 -4.63 11.94
CA ILE A 37 -7.13 -5.28 10.67
C ILE A 37 -7.80 -6.64 10.54
N THR A 38 -8.43 -6.83 9.39
CA THR A 38 -9.07 -8.07 8.99
C THR A 38 -8.32 -8.72 7.82
N ILE A 39 -8.63 -9.99 7.56
CA ILE A 39 -8.12 -10.70 6.38
C ILE A 39 -8.49 -9.97 5.08
N LYS A 40 -9.68 -9.37 5.02
CA LYS A 40 -10.14 -8.63 3.86
C LYS A 40 -9.27 -7.40 3.58
N ASP A 41 -8.79 -6.73 4.63
CA ASP A 41 -7.88 -5.60 4.48
C ASP A 41 -6.54 -6.06 3.89
N LEU A 42 -6.03 -7.22 4.31
CA LEU A 42 -4.83 -7.83 3.74
C LEU A 42 -5.03 -8.26 2.28
N GLU A 43 -6.22 -8.74 1.91
CA GLU A 43 -6.58 -9.06 0.53
C GLU A 43 -6.58 -7.81 -0.36
N ILE A 44 -7.13 -6.69 0.14
CA ILE A 44 -7.10 -5.40 -0.57
C ILE A 44 -5.66 -4.94 -0.80
N VAL A 45 -4.81 -4.98 0.24
CA VAL A 45 -3.38 -4.63 0.13
C VAL A 45 -2.69 -5.47 -0.95
N LYS A 46 -2.93 -6.78 -0.94
CA LYS A 46 -2.36 -7.69 -1.93
C LYS A 46 -2.79 -7.33 -3.35
N LEU A 47 -4.07 -7.01 -3.56
CA LEU A 47 -4.60 -6.63 -4.87
C LEU A 47 -3.99 -5.33 -5.39
N GLU A 48 -3.91 -4.30 -4.54
CA GLU A 48 -3.31 -3.00 -4.89
C GLU A 48 -1.83 -3.15 -5.29
N LEU A 49 -1.05 -3.90 -4.50
CA LEU A 49 0.36 -4.16 -4.81
C LEU A 49 0.53 -4.97 -6.10
N GLN A 50 -0.35 -5.93 -6.37
CA GLN A 50 -0.35 -6.67 -7.64
C GLN A 50 -0.69 -5.78 -8.83
N GLY A 51 -1.59 -4.79 -8.66
CA GLY A 51 -1.89 -3.77 -9.66
C GLY A 51 -0.65 -2.94 -9.98
N PHE A 52 -0.03 -2.34 -8.95
CA PHE A 52 1.18 -1.54 -9.09
C PHE A 52 2.29 -2.29 -9.85
N ILE A 53 2.58 -3.54 -9.45
CA ILE A 53 3.61 -4.35 -10.12
C ILE A 53 3.26 -4.59 -11.60
N LYS A 54 1.99 -4.81 -11.93
CA LYS A 54 1.57 -5.01 -13.33
C LYS A 54 1.76 -3.74 -14.16
N ASP A 55 1.46 -2.58 -13.60
CA ASP A 55 1.60 -1.30 -14.26
C ASP A 55 3.08 -1.00 -14.55
N GLU A 56 3.96 -1.16 -13.56
CA GLU A 56 5.41 -1.01 -13.72
C GLU A 56 5.98 -1.98 -14.78
N ILE A 57 5.53 -3.25 -14.78
CA ILE A 57 5.93 -4.23 -15.80
C ILE A 57 5.45 -3.79 -17.19
N SER A 58 4.28 -3.18 -17.31
CA SER A 58 3.75 -2.69 -18.59
C SER A 58 4.63 -1.57 -19.14
N ILE A 59 4.99 -0.60 -18.29
CA ILE A 59 5.87 0.51 -18.66
C ILE A 59 7.21 -0.01 -19.19
N VAL A 60 7.86 -0.91 -18.43
CA VAL A 60 9.16 -1.49 -18.84
C VAL A 60 9.06 -2.26 -20.15
N LYS A 61 7.97 -2.99 -20.38
CA LYS A 61 7.75 -3.70 -21.66
C LYS A 61 7.62 -2.74 -22.82
N ASP A 62 6.89 -1.65 -22.65
CA ASP A 62 6.70 -0.64 -23.70
C ASP A 62 8.04 0.05 -24.03
N GLU A 63 8.84 0.37 -23.01
CA GLU A 63 10.19 0.93 -23.18
C GLU A 63 11.13 -0.02 -23.93
N ILE A 64 11.13 -1.32 -23.59
CA ILE A 64 11.94 -2.33 -24.28
C ILE A 64 11.52 -2.46 -25.76
N ASN A 65 10.23 -2.46 -26.04
CA ASN A 65 9.71 -2.61 -27.41
C ASN A 65 9.97 -1.38 -28.29
N ALA A 66 10.27 -0.23 -27.69
CA ALA A 66 10.57 1.01 -28.40
C ALA A 66 12.05 1.12 -28.85
N VAL A 67 12.90 0.17 -28.47
CA VAL A 67 14.33 0.08 -28.81
C VAL A 67 14.57 -0.94 -29.92
#